data_AF-A1RU06-F1
#
_entry.id   AF-A1RU06-F1
#
_cell.length_a   1.000
_cell.length_b   1.000
_cell.length_c   1.000
_cell.angle_alpha   90.00
_cell.angle_beta   90.00
_cell.angle_gamma   90.00
#
_symmetry.space_group_name_H-M   'P 1'
#
loop_
_entity.id
_entity.type
_entity.pdbx_description
1 polymer ?
#
loop_
_entity_poly.entity_id
_entity_poly.type
_entity_poly.pdbx_seq_one_letter_code
_entity_poly.pdbx_strand_id
1 'polypeptide(L)'
;MREVVLALLALAALAISATVVVVEMPDVDAQKVIVWRAIDGDTVETSVGRVRLVGYDAWEWDEPRGPEARYFLNYLCGGTDYLDVDDLEPRDRYGRILGYLWCGRVFEVGGIYYTAYASVQKAFLLVRPDLVKRPLYIPPDEHPYWHWLKRFTVAFDRPVKLVVLNTTSVATGRIFKFDNATQIVLTCGVYKVYIDGYEIANLTSCQDTKLSIEGAPATTTTTMPTVATVTETVTVTTTVTRPITVTRTETLTVTKTETSTVTKTATQYVTTTATVTQTVYVPYVDPISYVVLGVGVVLGIVGAVALAKRR
;
A
#
# COMPACT_ATOMS: atom_id res chain seq x y z
N MET A 1 -0.44 -35.08 -34.72
CA MET A 1 0.39 -34.89 -33.52
C MET A 1 0.89 -33.45 -33.37
N ARG A 2 1.54 -32.85 -34.37
CA ARG A 2 2.01 -31.44 -34.34
C ARG A 2 0.90 -30.41 -34.05
N GLU A 3 -0.27 -30.56 -34.67
CA GLU A 3 -1.46 -29.71 -34.43
C GLU A 3 -2.00 -29.84 -32.99
N VAL A 4 -1.98 -31.04 -32.42
CA VAL A 4 -2.44 -31.32 -31.04
C VAL A 4 -1.45 -30.79 -30.01
N VAL A 5 -0.15 -30.86 -30.29
CA VAL A 5 0.92 -30.29 -29.45
C VAL A 5 0.90 -28.76 -29.50
N LEU A 6 0.66 -28.14 -30.66
CA LEU A 6 0.47 -26.69 -30.78
C LEU A 6 -0.80 -26.22 -30.06
N ALA A 7 -1.90 -26.98 -30.14
CA ALA A 7 -3.13 -26.68 -29.41
C ALA A 7 -2.96 -26.85 -27.89
N LEU A 8 -2.23 -27.87 -27.42
CA LEU A 8 -1.91 -28.05 -25.99
C LEU A 8 -0.90 -27.03 -25.48
N LEU A 9 0.07 -26.58 -26.29
CA LEU A 9 0.96 -25.46 -25.96
C LEU A 9 0.20 -24.13 -25.97
N ALA A 10 -0.79 -23.95 -26.84
CA ALA A 10 -1.68 -22.78 -26.82
C ALA A 10 -2.66 -22.82 -25.62
N LEU A 11 -3.10 -24.01 -25.19
CA LEU A 11 -3.90 -24.20 -23.96
C LEU A 11 -3.05 -24.05 -22.69
N ALA A 12 -1.78 -24.45 -22.71
CA ALA A 12 -0.81 -24.20 -21.65
C ALA A 12 -0.35 -22.72 -21.62
N ALA A 13 -0.41 -22.03 -22.77
CA ALA A 13 -0.25 -20.58 -22.87
C ALA A 13 -1.52 -19.80 -22.48
N LEU A 14 -2.64 -20.48 -22.23
CA LEU A 14 -3.67 -20.00 -21.31
C LEU A 14 -3.17 -20.14 -19.86
N ALA A 15 -1.95 -19.69 -19.60
CA ALA A 15 -1.52 -19.38 -18.25
C ALA A 15 -2.56 -18.40 -17.73
N ILE A 16 -3.36 -18.84 -16.76
CA ILE A 16 -4.32 -18.00 -16.06
C ILE A 16 -3.50 -16.83 -15.52
N SER A 17 -3.60 -15.68 -16.18
CA SER A 17 -2.93 -14.47 -15.72
C SER A 17 -3.62 -14.09 -14.42
N ALA A 18 -2.95 -14.40 -13.32
CA ALA A 18 -3.38 -14.05 -11.98
C ALA A 18 -3.80 -12.58 -11.98
N THR A 19 -4.97 -12.29 -11.41
CA THR A 19 -5.46 -10.91 -11.33
C THR A 19 -4.83 -10.28 -10.09
N VAL A 20 -3.92 -9.35 -10.32
CA VAL A 20 -3.32 -8.53 -9.28
C VAL A 20 -4.21 -7.32 -9.04
N VAL A 21 -4.65 -7.12 -7.81
CA VAL A 21 -5.39 -5.91 -7.40
C VAL A 21 -4.53 -5.10 -6.45
N VAL A 22 -4.22 -3.86 -6.81
CA VAL A 22 -3.49 -2.92 -5.96
C VAL A 22 -4.50 -1.92 -5.39
N VAL A 23 -4.58 -1.85 -4.07
CA VAL A 23 -5.58 -1.05 -3.34
C VAL A 23 -4.86 -0.04 -2.46
N GLU A 24 -5.19 1.24 -2.63
CA GLU A 24 -4.68 2.31 -1.75
C GLU A 24 -5.42 2.30 -0.40
N MET A 25 -4.64 2.41 0.67
CA MET A 25 -5.09 2.35 2.06
C MET A 25 -4.81 3.67 2.80
N PRO A 26 -5.50 3.95 3.92
CA PRO A 26 -5.12 5.01 4.84
C PRO A 26 -3.72 4.79 5.40
N ASP A 27 -3.14 5.84 5.98
CA ASP A 27 -1.90 5.70 6.73
C ASP A 27 -2.06 4.79 7.95
N VAL A 28 -0.94 4.31 8.48
CA VAL A 28 -0.88 3.27 9.51
C VAL A 28 -1.38 3.73 10.87
N ASP A 29 -1.28 5.02 11.16
CA ASP A 29 -1.72 5.74 12.36
C ASP A 29 -3.03 6.50 12.18
N ALA A 30 -3.55 6.58 10.94
CA ALA A 30 -4.83 7.22 10.65
C ALA A 30 -5.98 6.54 11.43
N GLN A 31 -6.82 7.35 12.08
CA GLN A 31 -7.91 6.89 12.92
C GLN A 31 -9.27 7.09 12.26
N LYS A 32 -10.22 6.19 12.53
CA LYS A 32 -11.59 6.31 12.01
C LYS A 32 -12.28 7.55 12.55
N VAL A 33 -12.90 8.31 11.65
CA VAL A 33 -13.74 9.47 11.95
C VAL A 33 -15.02 9.46 11.12
N ILE A 34 -16.04 10.16 11.60
CA ILE A 34 -17.24 10.45 10.79
C ILE A 34 -17.09 11.85 10.22
N VAL A 35 -17.09 11.98 8.89
CA VAL A 35 -17.12 13.28 8.23
C VAL A 35 -18.58 13.70 8.05
N TRP A 36 -18.98 14.81 8.69
CA TRP A 36 -20.35 15.30 8.61
C TRP A 36 -20.60 16.12 7.35
N ARG A 37 -19.67 17.01 7.00
CA ARG A 37 -19.74 17.85 5.80
C ARG A 37 -18.42 18.55 5.50
N ALA A 38 -18.23 18.90 4.24
CA ALA A 38 -17.23 19.88 3.81
C ALA A 38 -17.73 21.32 4.06
N ILE A 39 -16.84 22.17 4.57
CA ILE A 39 -17.05 23.62 4.73
C ILE A 39 -16.64 24.34 3.43
N ASP A 40 -15.46 24.01 2.93
CA ASP A 40 -14.85 24.49 1.69
C ASP A 40 -14.01 23.35 1.08
N GLY A 41 -13.02 23.65 0.23
CA GLY A 41 -12.19 22.65 -0.44
C GLY A 41 -11.07 22.03 0.42
N ASP A 42 -10.80 22.55 1.61
CA ASP A 42 -9.73 22.06 2.48
C ASP A 42 -10.11 22.01 3.97
N THR A 43 -11.36 22.31 4.32
CA THR A 43 -11.87 22.26 5.68
C THR A 43 -13.12 21.39 5.78
N VAL A 44 -13.13 20.47 6.74
CA VAL A 44 -14.26 19.57 7.03
C VAL A 44 -14.68 19.63 8.50
N GLU A 45 -15.94 19.33 8.75
CA GLU A 45 -16.46 19.05 10.10
C GLU A 45 -16.58 17.54 10.32
N THR A 46 -16.01 17.06 11.42
CA THR A 46 -15.94 15.64 11.75
C THR A 46 -16.39 15.37 13.19
N SER A 47 -16.53 14.10 13.54
CA SER A 47 -16.82 13.63 14.90
C SER A 47 -15.81 14.06 15.97
N VAL A 48 -14.59 14.43 15.58
CA VAL A 48 -13.53 14.88 16.52
C VAL A 48 -13.29 16.38 16.50
N GLY A 49 -13.97 17.11 15.61
CA GLY A 49 -13.87 18.56 15.47
C GLY A 49 -13.71 19.02 14.03
N ARG A 50 -13.40 20.31 13.89
CA ARG A 50 -13.11 20.93 12.58
C ARG A 50 -11.67 20.65 12.20
N VAL A 51 -11.48 20.08 11.01
CA VAL A 51 -10.17 19.70 10.46
C VAL A 51 -9.85 20.62 9.28
N ARG A 52 -8.65 21.19 9.26
CA ARG A 52 -8.03 21.84 8.11
C ARG A 52 -7.01 20.87 7.51
N LEU A 53 -7.24 20.49 6.26
CA LEU A 53 -6.44 19.50 5.55
C LEU A 53 -5.10 20.09 5.14
N VAL A 54 -3.99 19.48 5.55
CA VAL A 54 -2.65 20.00 5.26
C VAL A 54 -2.23 19.66 3.82
N GLY A 55 -1.28 20.41 3.26
CA GLY A 55 -0.66 20.14 1.96
C GLY A 55 -1.15 21.03 0.81
N TYR A 56 -2.31 21.69 0.96
CA TYR A 56 -2.84 22.59 -0.07
C TYR A 56 -3.75 23.68 0.52
N ASP A 57 -3.97 24.70 -0.31
CA ASP A 57 -4.88 25.82 -0.07
C ASP A 57 -5.91 25.80 -1.20
N ALA A 58 -7.14 25.40 -0.91
CA ALA A 58 -8.23 25.35 -1.88
C ALA A 58 -9.01 26.65 -1.92
N TRP A 59 -9.68 26.91 -3.04
CA TRP A 59 -10.57 28.05 -3.15
C TRP A 59 -11.61 28.06 -2.01
N GLU A 60 -11.75 29.21 -1.35
CA GLU A 60 -12.75 29.42 -0.30
C GLU A 60 -14.14 29.42 -0.91
N TRP A 61 -15.17 29.12 -0.11
CA TRP A 61 -16.55 28.99 -0.58
C TRP A 61 -17.09 30.17 -1.41
N ASP A 62 -16.69 31.40 -1.09
CA ASP A 62 -17.11 32.63 -1.75
C ASP A 62 -16.21 33.05 -2.93
N GLU A 63 -15.21 32.25 -3.27
CA GLU A 63 -14.31 32.47 -4.40
C GLU A 63 -14.76 31.70 -5.67
N PRO A 64 -14.28 32.06 -6.88
CA PRO A 64 -14.80 31.55 -8.16
C PRO A 64 -14.83 30.03 -8.37
N ARG A 65 -14.08 29.26 -7.57
CA ARG A 65 -14.03 27.79 -7.63
C ARG A 65 -14.31 27.13 -6.27
N GLY A 66 -14.72 27.93 -5.30
CA GLY A 66 -15.05 27.50 -3.93
C GLY A 66 -16.17 26.49 -3.87
N PRO A 67 -17.31 26.74 -4.53
CA PRO A 67 -18.40 25.79 -4.55
C PRO A 67 -17.98 24.44 -5.13
N GLU A 68 -17.25 24.43 -6.24
CA GLU A 68 -16.74 23.21 -6.89
C GLU A 68 -15.74 22.47 -6.00
N ALA A 69 -14.85 23.18 -5.30
CA ALA A 69 -13.90 22.61 -4.36
C ALA A 69 -14.62 21.90 -3.20
N ARG A 70 -15.59 22.58 -2.60
CA ARG A 70 -16.43 22.02 -1.53
C ARG A 70 -17.23 20.81 -2.01
N TYR A 71 -17.87 20.89 -3.19
CA TYR A 71 -18.64 19.78 -3.74
C TYR A 71 -17.75 18.58 -4.04
N PHE A 72 -16.52 18.80 -4.54
CA PHE A 72 -15.58 17.72 -4.78
C PHE A 72 -15.17 17.04 -3.47
N LEU A 73 -14.85 17.80 -2.42
CA LEU A 73 -14.53 17.23 -1.11
C LEU A 73 -15.71 16.45 -0.50
N ASN A 74 -16.92 17.01 -0.59
CA ASN A 74 -18.14 16.35 -0.12
C ASN A 74 -18.56 15.15 -0.99
N TYR A 75 -18.05 15.04 -2.22
CA TYR A 75 -18.24 13.87 -3.08
C TYR A 75 -17.25 12.75 -2.74
N LEU A 76 -16.02 13.13 -2.36
CA LEU A 76 -15.00 12.17 -1.91
C LEU A 76 -15.40 11.53 -0.58
N CYS A 77 -15.88 12.36 0.36
CA CYS A 77 -16.09 12.00 1.76
C CYS A 77 -17.57 12.11 2.13
N GLY A 78 -18.08 11.16 2.92
CA GLY A 78 -19.52 11.11 3.22
C GLY A 78 -19.93 10.00 4.16
N GLY A 79 -19.01 9.53 5.01
CA GLY A 79 -19.28 8.41 5.91
C GLY A 79 -18.19 8.20 6.95
N THR A 80 -17.85 6.93 7.18
CA THR A 80 -16.74 6.54 8.03
C THR A 80 -15.45 6.59 7.22
N ASP A 81 -14.66 7.61 7.48
CA ASP A 81 -13.40 7.92 6.80
C ASP A 81 -12.24 7.82 7.82
N TYR A 82 -11.00 8.07 7.39
CA TYR A 82 -9.83 8.02 8.28
C TYR A 82 -9.11 9.36 8.30
N LEU A 83 -8.80 9.84 9.50
CA LEU A 83 -8.06 11.06 9.76
C LEU A 83 -6.75 10.71 10.44
N ASP A 84 -5.66 11.15 9.84
CA ASP A 84 -4.36 11.24 10.48
C ASP A 84 -4.15 12.69 10.95
N VAL A 85 -3.76 12.86 12.21
CA VAL A 85 -3.58 14.19 12.81
C VAL A 85 -2.09 14.48 12.78
N ASP A 86 -1.70 15.64 12.26
CA ASP A 86 -0.29 16.00 12.15
C ASP A 86 0.38 15.95 13.53
N ASP A 87 1.32 15.02 13.69
CA ASP A 87 2.01 14.78 14.96
C ASP A 87 2.96 15.92 15.35
N LEU A 88 3.38 16.75 14.39
CA LEU A 88 4.30 17.87 14.62
C LEU A 88 3.56 19.15 14.98
N GLU A 89 2.42 19.42 14.32
CA GLU A 89 1.55 20.55 14.62
C GLU A 89 0.06 20.16 14.59
N PRO A 90 -0.49 19.56 15.66
CA PRO A 90 -1.86 19.01 15.63
C PRO A 90 -2.98 20.04 15.45
N ARG A 91 -2.70 21.32 15.71
CA ARG A 91 -3.70 22.41 15.66
C ARG A 91 -3.11 23.71 15.16
N ASP A 92 -3.91 24.46 14.41
CA ASP A 92 -3.56 25.82 14.01
C ASP A 92 -3.90 26.87 15.09
N ARG A 93 -3.49 28.13 14.82
CA ARG A 93 -3.79 29.31 15.66
C ARG A 93 -5.29 29.60 15.88
N TYR A 94 -6.17 28.99 15.10
CA TYR A 94 -7.63 29.14 15.22
C TYR A 94 -8.27 27.95 15.96
N GLY A 95 -7.46 26.99 16.42
CA GLY A 95 -7.89 25.80 17.15
C GLY A 95 -8.44 24.69 16.25
N ARG A 96 -8.33 24.80 14.92
CA ARG A 96 -8.69 23.71 13.99
C ARG A 96 -7.64 22.61 14.08
N ILE A 97 -8.08 21.36 13.92
CA ILE A 97 -7.18 20.21 13.82
C ILE A 97 -6.46 20.29 12.47
N LEU A 98 -5.14 20.09 12.44
CA LEU A 98 -4.39 19.90 11.21
C LEU A 98 -4.22 18.41 10.95
N GLY A 99 -4.45 17.98 9.71
CA GLY A 99 -4.31 16.56 9.39
C GLY A 99 -4.56 16.18 7.93
N TYR A 100 -4.50 14.87 7.69
CA TYR A 100 -4.66 14.23 6.39
C TYR A 100 -5.88 13.31 6.42
N LEU A 101 -6.66 13.30 5.33
CA LEU A 101 -7.95 12.62 5.30
C LEU A 101 -7.97 11.59 4.17
N TRP A 102 -8.48 10.41 4.49
CA TRP A 102 -8.70 9.31 3.54
C TRP A 102 -10.16 8.94 3.48
N CYS A 103 -10.75 9.07 2.29
CA CYS A 103 -12.16 8.83 2.10
C CYS A 103 -12.41 7.55 1.30
N GLY A 104 -13.26 6.68 1.84
CA GLY A 104 -13.41 5.30 1.39
C GLY A 104 -14.46 5.12 0.30
N ARG A 105 -14.18 4.25 -0.67
CA ARG A 105 -15.16 3.77 -1.66
C ARG A 105 -15.01 2.27 -1.91
N VAL A 106 -16.15 1.59 -2.01
CA VAL A 106 -16.21 0.17 -2.34
C VAL A 106 -16.19 -0.04 -3.86
N PHE A 107 -15.40 -0.99 -4.31
CA PHE A 107 -15.31 -1.44 -5.70
C PHE A 107 -15.46 -2.95 -5.77
N GLU A 108 -16.14 -3.43 -6.82
CA GLU A 108 -16.22 -4.85 -7.13
C GLU A 108 -15.24 -5.19 -8.27
N VAL A 109 -14.37 -6.17 -8.02
CA VAL A 109 -13.41 -6.69 -9.00
C VAL A 109 -13.53 -8.21 -9.04
N GLY A 110 -14.11 -8.73 -10.13
CA GLY A 110 -14.23 -10.18 -10.32
C GLY A 110 -15.08 -10.89 -9.25
N GLY A 111 -16.11 -10.22 -8.71
CA GLY A 111 -16.96 -10.76 -7.65
C GLY A 111 -16.40 -10.60 -6.23
N ILE A 112 -15.25 -9.95 -6.05
CA ILE A 112 -14.66 -9.62 -4.75
C ILE A 112 -14.80 -8.11 -4.50
N TYR A 113 -15.25 -7.74 -3.30
CA TYR A 113 -15.39 -6.35 -2.88
C TYR A 113 -14.13 -5.85 -2.18
N TYR A 114 -13.60 -4.74 -2.67
CA TYR A 114 -12.44 -4.04 -2.10
C TYR A 114 -12.87 -2.65 -1.66
N THR A 115 -12.41 -2.21 -0.49
CA THR A 115 -12.54 -0.79 -0.09
C THR A 115 -11.21 -0.11 -0.37
N ALA A 116 -11.23 0.85 -1.29
CA ALA A 116 -10.08 1.70 -1.59
C ALA A 116 -10.29 3.08 -0.99
N TYR A 117 -9.19 3.75 -0.66
CA TYR A 117 -9.23 5.06 -0.03
C TYR A 117 -8.54 6.10 -0.89
N ALA A 118 -9.20 7.26 -1.07
CA ALA A 118 -8.55 8.44 -1.64
C ALA A 118 -7.90 9.24 -0.52
N SER A 119 -6.59 9.44 -0.60
CA SER A 119 -5.98 10.58 0.10
C SER A 119 -6.56 11.85 -0.52
N VAL A 120 -7.19 12.68 0.31
CA VAL A 120 -7.81 13.92 -0.16
C VAL A 120 -6.74 14.87 -0.71
N GLN A 121 -5.56 14.91 -0.10
CA GLN A 121 -4.39 15.65 -0.60
C GLN A 121 -4.06 15.25 -2.02
N LYS A 122 -3.92 13.96 -2.30
CA LYS A 122 -3.68 13.45 -3.66
C LYS A 122 -4.83 13.77 -4.60
N ALA A 123 -6.08 13.67 -4.15
CA ALA A 123 -7.24 13.95 -4.98
C ALA A 123 -7.24 15.41 -5.47
N PHE A 124 -6.93 16.36 -4.59
CA PHE A 124 -6.81 17.77 -4.95
C PHE A 124 -5.53 18.07 -5.74
N LEU A 125 -4.37 17.55 -5.33
CA LEU A 125 -3.10 17.87 -5.96
C LEU A 125 -2.88 17.18 -7.32
N LEU A 126 -3.48 16.01 -7.55
CA LEU A 126 -3.25 15.21 -8.77
C LEU A 126 -4.48 15.11 -9.67
N VAL A 127 -5.69 14.97 -9.11
CA VAL A 127 -6.91 14.72 -9.89
C VAL A 127 -7.63 16.02 -10.23
N ARG A 128 -7.75 16.93 -9.26
CA ARG A 128 -8.41 18.24 -9.40
C ARG A 128 -7.51 19.42 -8.99
N PRO A 129 -6.30 19.56 -9.57
CA PRO A 129 -5.40 20.67 -9.24
C PRO A 129 -5.99 22.04 -9.58
N ASP A 130 -6.99 22.06 -10.46
CA ASP A 130 -7.74 23.25 -10.82
C ASP A 130 -8.58 23.81 -9.65
N LEU A 131 -8.81 23.03 -8.58
CA LEU A 131 -9.52 23.45 -7.36
C LEU A 131 -8.58 23.91 -6.25
N VAL A 132 -7.27 23.94 -6.51
CA VAL A 132 -6.24 24.36 -5.55
C VAL A 132 -5.74 25.75 -5.95
N LYS A 133 -5.76 26.72 -5.02
CA LYS A 133 -5.11 28.03 -5.21
C LYS A 133 -3.60 27.88 -5.29
N ARG A 134 -3.04 27.11 -4.34
CA ARG A 134 -1.62 26.79 -4.26
C ARG A 134 -1.37 25.56 -3.39
N PRO A 135 -0.29 24.79 -3.64
CA PRO A 135 0.25 23.89 -2.63
C PRO A 135 0.64 24.69 -1.38
N LEU A 136 0.47 24.07 -0.21
CA LEU A 136 0.72 24.71 1.08
C LEU A 136 1.59 23.79 1.93
N TYR A 137 2.66 24.35 2.48
CA TYR A 137 3.53 23.69 3.44
C TYR A 137 3.49 24.50 4.74
N ILE A 138 3.12 23.85 5.84
CA ILE A 138 2.95 24.49 7.16
C ILE A 138 4.01 23.88 8.09
N PRO A 139 5.21 24.47 8.22
CA PRO A 139 6.24 23.89 9.06
C PRO A 139 5.95 24.10 10.56
N PRO A 140 6.12 23.06 11.40
CA PRO A 140 6.55 21.70 11.05
C PRO A 140 5.38 20.85 10.48
N ASP A 141 5.65 20.07 9.43
CA ASP A 141 4.65 19.27 8.69
C ASP A 141 5.16 17.83 8.59
N GLU A 142 4.36 16.86 9.01
CA GLU A 142 4.71 15.44 8.97
C GLU A 142 4.81 14.90 7.52
N HIS A 143 3.88 15.31 6.67
CA HIS A 143 3.79 14.90 5.28
C HIS A 143 3.70 16.11 4.34
N PRO A 144 4.86 16.75 4.06
CA PRO A 144 4.91 17.88 3.16
C PRO A 144 4.30 17.54 1.80
N TYR A 145 3.63 18.51 1.16
CA TYR A 145 2.81 18.23 -0.02
C TYR A 145 3.55 17.53 -1.17
N TRP A 146 4.86 17.76 -1.32
CA TRP A 146 5.69 17.13 -2.35
C TRP A 146 5.85 15.62 -2.13
N HIS A 147 5.66 15.12 -0.91
CA HIS A 147 5.64 13.69 -0.61
C HIS A 147 4.53 12.98 -1.41
N TRP A 148 3.33 13.55 -1.45
CA TRP A 148 2.19 13.01 -2.20
C TRP A 148 2.37 12.98 -3.72
N LEU A 149 3.30 13.81 -4.22
CA LEU A 149 3.61 13.93 -5.65
C LEU A 149 4.72 13.00 -6.11
N LYS A 150 5.53 12.49 -5.18
CA LYS A 150 6.59 11.52 -5.49
C LYS A 150 5.99 10.23 -6.03
N ARG A 151 6.72 9.61 -6.96
CA ARG A 151 6.31 8.39 -7.65
C ARG A 151 7.34 7.31 -7.45
N PHE A 152 6.88 6.07 -7.39
CA PHE A 152 7.71 4.88 -7.34
C PHE A 152 7.15 3.82 -8.29
N THR A 153 7.99 2.89 -8.67
CA THR A 153 7.66 1.82 -9.60
C THR A 153 7.54 0.50 -8.86
N VAL A 154 6.46 -0.22 -9.12
CA VAL A 154 6.28 -1.61 -8.73
C VAL A 154 6.45 -2.47 -9.97
N ALA A 155 7.51 -3.26 -10.02
CA ALA A 155 7.76 -4.19 -11.11
C ALA A 155 7.22 -5.59 -10.75
N PHE A 156 6.69 -6.30 -11.74
CA PHE A 156 6.25 -7.68 -11.63
C PHE A 156 7.28 -8.61 -12.29
N ASP A 157 7.51 -9.78 -11.71
CA ASP A 157 8.40 -10.80 -12.28
C ASP A 157 7.86 -11.45 -13.57
N ARG A 158 6.57 -11.26 -13.86
CA ARG A 158 5.89 -11.70 -15.08
C ARG A 158 4.75 -10.74 -15.46
N PRO A 159 4.27 -10.78 -16.72
CA PRO A 159 3.06 -10.06 -17.10
C PRO A 159 1.84 -10.51 -16.29
N VAL A 160 1.05 -9.55 -15.80
CA VAL A 160 -0.17 -9.80 -15.01
C VAL A 160 -1.38 -9.05 -15.57
N LYS A 161 -2.58 -9.51 -15.21
CA LYS A 161 -3.79 -8.68 -15.28
C LYS A 161 -3.81 -7.82 -14.04
N LEU A 162 -3.70 -6.50 -14.22
CA LEU A 162 -3.59 -5.57 -13.11
C LEU A 162 -4.85 -4.73 -12.99
N VAL A 163 -5.36 -4.62 -11.78
CA VAL A 163 -6.43 -3.70 -11.39
C VAL A 163 -5.89 -2.75 -10.33
N VAL A 164 -6.14 -1.45 -10.51
CA VAL A 164 -5.65 -0.41 -9.61
C VAL A 164 -6.83 0.35 -9.03
N LEU A 165 -6.95 0.29 -7.71
CA LEU A 165 -7.94 0.98 -6.91
C LEU A 165 -7.19 2.00 -6.03
N ASN A 166 -6.88 3.15 -6.61
CA ASN A 166 -6.15 4.22 -5.93
C ASN A 166 -7.01 5.49 -5.77
N THR A 167 -6.38 6.57 -5.34
CA THR A 167 -7.03 7.88 -5.19
C THR A 167 -7.77 8.33 -6.45
N THR A 168 -7.20 8.15 -7.65
CA THR A 168 -7.89 8.48 -8.90
C THR A 168 -9.12 7.61 -9.11
N SER A 169 -9.05 6.33 -8.76
CA SER A 169 -10.19 5.40 -8.85
C SER A 169 -11.34 5.87 -7.97
N VAL A 170 -11.05 6.20 -6.72
CA VAL A 170 -12.03 6.71 -5.74
C VAL A 170 -12.61 8.06 -6.20
N ALA A 171 -11.75 9.01 -6.60
CA ALA A 171 -12.15 10.36 -7.00
C ALA A 171 -12.99 10.41 -8.28
N THR A 172 -12.80 9.44 -9.19
CA THR A 172 -13.53 9.37 -10.47
C THR A 172 -14.62 8.32 -10.50
N GLY A 173 -14.65 7.41 -9.52
CA GLY A 173 -15.49 6.21 -9.53
C GLY A 173 -15.12 5.20 -10.63
N ARG A 174 -13.93 5.28 -11.21
CA ARG A 174 -13.48 4.41 -12.30
C ARG A 174 -12.52 3.35 -11.80
N ILE A 175 -12.55 2.18 -12.42
CA ILE A 175 -11.58 1.10 -12.18
C ILE A 175 -10.56 1.13 -13.32
N PHE A 176 -9.28 1.21 -12.98
CA PHE A 176 -8.20 1.12 -13.97
C PHE A 176 -7.75 -0.32 -14.11
N LYS A 177 -7.79 -0.83 -15.34
CA LYS A 177 -7.43 -2.22 -15.69
C LYS A 177 -6.34 -2.20 -16.76
N PHE A 178 -5.37 -3.09 -16.60
CA PHE A 178 -4.25 -3.24 -17.53
C PHE A 178 -4.06 -4.73 -17.82
N ASP A 179 -4.03 -5.07 -19.10
CA ASP A 179 -3.69 -6.41 -19.55
C ASP A 179 -2.18 -6.49 -19.78
N ASN A 180 -1.57 -7.59 -19.34
CA ASN A 180 -0.13 -7.87 -19.50
C ASN A 180 0.79 -6.78 -18.90
N ALA A 181 0.42 -6.22 -17.75
CA ALA A 181 1.25 -5.25 -17.05
C ALA A 181 2.52 -5.93 -16.51
N THR A 182 3.70 -5.35 -16.80
CA THR A 182 5.00 -5.78 -16.25
C THR A 182 5.49 -4.86 -15.14
N GLN A 183 4.90 -3.66 -15.05
CA GLN A 183 5.16 -2.70 -13.98
C GLN A 183 3.99 -1.73 -13.85
N ILE A 184 3.95 -1.02 -12.73
CA ILE A 184 3.06 0.11 -12.48
C ILE A 184 3.80 1.22 -11.77
N VAL A 185 3.46 2.47 -12.10
CA VAL A 185 3.91 3.66 -11.38
C VAL A 185 2.81 4.09 -10.42
N LEU A 186 3.14 4.18 -9.13
CA LEU A 186 2.26 4.62 -8.07
C LEU A 186 2.77 5.93 -7.46
N THR A 187 1.90 6.69 -6.81
CA THR A 187 2.31 7.82 -5.97
C THR A 187 2.55 7.34 -4.56
N CYS A 188 3.39 8.03 -3.79
CA CYS A 188 3.72 7.60 -2.43
C CYS A 188 2.49 7.48 -1.54
N GLY A 189 2.40 6.38 -0.80
CA GLY A 189 1.34 6.11 0.15
C GLY A 189 1.42 4.67 0.63
N VAL A 190 0.31 4.18 1.19
CA VAL A 190 0.17 2.79 1.63
C VAL A 190 -0.70 2.05 0.62
N TYR A 191 -0.21 0.90 0.13
CA TYR A 191 -0.95 0.06 -0.80
C TYR A 191 -0.94 -1.40 -0.33
N LYS A 192 -2.09 -2.06 -0.44
CA LYS A 192 -2.18 -3.50 -0.32
C LYS A 192 -2.30 -4.14 -1.68
N VAL A 193 -1.60 -5.25 -1.88
CA VAL A 193 -1.59 -6.00 -3.13
C VAL A 193 -2.25 -7.34 -2.89
N TYR A 194 -3.22 -7.66 -3.75
CA TYR A 194 -3.98 -8.89 -3.70
C TYR A 194 -3.75 -9.71 -4.97
N ILE A 195 -3.70 -11.03 -4.84
CA ILE A 195 -3.77 -11.98 -5.94
C ILE A 195 -4.96 -12.88 -5.69
N ASP A 196 -5.90 -12.90 -6.64
CA ASP A 196 -7.10 -13.76 -6.58
C ASP A 196 -7.86 -13.66 -5.23
N GLY A 197 -7.85 -12.47 -4.62
CA GLY A 197 -8.49 -12.17 -3.34
C GLY A 197 -7.60 -12.27 -2.10
N TYR A 198 -6.40 -12.85 -2.21
CA TYR A 198 -5.48 -13.00 -1.07
C TYR A 198 -4.47 -11.87 -1.04
N GLU A 199 -4.32 -11.22 0.12
CA GLU A 199 -3.28 -10.21 0.33
C GLU A 199 -1.89 -10.88 0.29
N ILE A 200 -1.00 -10.38 -0.57
CA ILE A 200 0.35 -10.92 -0.76
C ILE A 200 1.46 -9.94 -0.40
N ALA A 201 1.16 -8.64 -0.38
CA ALA A 201 2.14 -7.62 -0.04
C ALA A 201 1.46 -6.37 0.52
N ASN A 202 2.18 -5.70 1.41
CA ASN A 202 1.91 -4.34 1.85
C ASN A 202 3.07 -3.45 1.38
N LEU A 203 2.75 -2.47 0.55
CA LEU A 203 3.68 -1.49 0.02
C LEU A 203 3.50 -0.21 0.83
N THR A 204 4.38 0.00 1.79
CA THR A 204 4.50 1.25 2.53
C THR A 204 5.66 2.05 1.95
N SER A 205 5.48 3.37 1.80
CA SER A 205 6.52 4.35 1.39
C SER A 205 6.75 4.54 -0.12
N CYS A 206 7.59 5.52 -0.44
CA CYS A 206 8.02 5.93 -1.78
C CYS A 206 9.15 5.06 -2.37
N GLN A 207 9.18 3.75 -2.13
CA GLN A 207 10.32 2.91 -2.52
C GLN A 207 9.99 2.02 -3.72
N ASP A 208 10.84 2.09 -4.75
CA ASP A 208 10.77 1.18 -5.88
C ASP A 208 10.87 -0.27 -5.39
N THR A 209 9.94 -1.10 -5.84
CA THR A 209 9.76 -2.45 -5.32
C THR A 209 9.57 -3.43 -6.47
N LYS A 210 10.16 -4.63 -6.34
CA LYS A 210 9.90 -5.75 -7.24
C LYS A 210 9.06 -6.79 -6.51
N LEU A 211 7.89 -7.13 -7.07
CA LEU A 211 7.01 -8.16 -6.53
C LEU A 211 7.17 -9.45 -7.31
N SER A 212 7.39 -10.54 -6.58
CA SER A 212 7.30 -11.88 -7.15
C SER A 212 5.89 -12.39 -7.02
N ILE A 213 5.30 -12.76 -8.15
CA ILE A 213 3.93 -13.27 -8.23
C ILE A 213 4.07 -14.80 -8.23
N GLU A 214 4.53 -15.37 -7.11
CA GLU A 214 4.41 -16.81 -6.87
C GLU A 214 2.96 -17.12 -6.48
N GLY A 215 2.45 -18.27 -6.93
CA GLY A 215 1.04 -18.62 -6.78
C GLY A 215 0.57 -18.57 -5.33
N ALA A 216 -0.72 -18.30 -5.15
CA ALA A 216 -1.49 -18.64 -3.96
C ALA A 216 -1.05 -20.01 -3.38
N PRO A 217 -1.13 -20.22 -2.05
CA PRO A 217 -0.20 -21.02 -1.25
C PRO A 217 0.25 -22.32 -1.91
N ALA A 218 1.56 -22.49 -1.99
CA ALA A 218 2.20 -23.73 -2.42
C ALA A 218 1.74 -24.90 -1.52
N THR A 219 1.07 -25.89 -2.14
CA THR A 219 1.00 -27.24 -1.58
C THR A 219 2.44 -27.73 -1.39
N THR A 220 2.95 -27.64 -0.16
CA THR A 220 4.34 -27.96 0.12
C THR A 220 4.47 -29.47 0.21
N THR A 221 4.98 -30.11 -0.84
CA THR A 221 5.52 -31.47 -0.76
C THR A 221 6.72 -31.44 0.18
N THR A 222 6.58 -32.06 1.34
CA THR A 222 7.61 -32.15 2.37
C THR A 222 8.79 -33.00 1.88
N THR A 223 9.96 -32.39 1.74
CA THR A 223 11.24 -33.10 1.86
C THR A 223 12.01 -32.52 3.05
N MET A 224 12.33 -33.39 4.00
CA MET A 224 13.00 -33.04 5.25
C MET A 224 14.47 -32.64 5.03
N PRO A 225 14.95 -31.54 5.67
CA PRO A 225 16.38 -31.25 5.71
C PRO A 225 17.06 -31.82 6.96
N THR A 226 18.29 -32.30 6.77
CA THR A 226 19.22 -32.75 7.81
C THR A 226 20.00 -31.53 8.36
N VAL A 227 20.10 -31.40 9.67
CA VAL A 227 20.74 -30.28 10.38
C VAL A 227 22.25 -30.50 10.51
N ALA A 228 23.05 -29.48 10.24
CA ALA A 228 24.44 -29.37 10.69
C ALA A 228 24.64 -28.04 11.44
N THR A 229 25.32 -28.11 12.58
CA THR A 229 25.57 -26.98 13.50
C THR A 229 26.99 -26.46 13.32
N VAL A 230 27.17 -25.14 13.24
CA VAL A 230 28.48 -24.47 13.32
C VAL A 230 28.43 -23.42 14.41
N THR A 231 29.45 -23.39 15.27
CA THR A 231 29.62 -22.45 16.38
C THR A 231 30.80 -21.53 16.08
N GLU A 232 30.62 -20.21 16.20
CA GLU A 232 31.72 -19.25 16.21
C GLU A 232 31.77 -18.48 17.53
N THR A 233 32.99 -18.21 18.00
CA THR A 233 33.30 -17.47 19.22
C THR A 233 34.04 -16.18 18.84
N VAL A 234 33.60 -15.03 19.35
CA VAL A 234 34.27 -13.74 19.11
C VAL A 234 34.72 -13.12 20.43
N THR A 235 35.99 -12.69 20.47
CA THR A 235 36.64 -12.05 21.63
C THR A 235 36.62 -10.53 21.46
N VAL A 236 36.34 -9.78 22.53
CA VAL A 236 36.27 -8.31 22.52
C VAL A 236 37.30 -7.71 23.49
N THR A 237 38.07 -6.74 23.01
CA THR A 237 39.07 -5.99 23.79
C THR A 237 38.60 -4.56 24.00
N THR A 238 38.71 -4.04 25.22
CA THR A 238 38.29 -2.69 25.63
C THR A 238 39.49 -1.80 25.97
N THR A 239 39.40 -0.52 25.58
CA THR A 239 40.37 0.52 25.97
C THR A 239 39.63 1.72 26.53
N VAL A 240 40.14 2.27 27.65
CA VAL A 240 39.56 3.40 28.39
C VAL A 240 40.53 4.58 28.34
N THR A 241 40.02 5.79 28.11
CA THR A 241 40.83 7.02 28.16
C THR A 241 40.09 8.11 28.95
N ARG A 242 40.78 8.74 29.91
CA ARG A 242 40.30 9.88 30.71
C ARG A 242 41.21 11.11 30.47
N PRO A 243 40.68 12.33 30.32
CA PRO A 243 41.51 13.53 30.37
C PRO A 243 41.57 14.15 31.78
N ILE A 244 42.77 14.66 32.08
CA ILE A 244 43.23 15.35 33.30
C ILE A 244 43.24 16.86 33.02
N THR A 245 42.85 17.68 34.00
CA THR A 245 42.84 19.16 33.90
C THR A 245 44.21 19.74 34.25
N VAL A 246 44.79 20.59 33.40
CA VAL A 246 45.93 21.45 33.76
C VAL A 246 45.69 22.88 33.29
N THR A 247 45.86 23.82 34.22
CA THR A 247 45.75 25.28 34.04
C THR A 247 47.15 25.88 33.92
N ARG A 248 47.43 26.67 32.87
CA ARG A 248 48.16 27.98 32.89
C ARG A 248 48.70 28.39 31.50
N THR A 249 48.62 29.69 31.29
CA THR A 249 48.95 30.55 30.14
C THR A 249 50.43 30.49 29.68
N GLU A 250 50.68 30.11 28.43
CA GLU A 250 51.76 30.63 27.54
C GLU A 250 51.35 30.44 26.07
N THR A 251 51.65 31.45 25.24
CA THR A 251 51.29 31.48 23.81
C THR A 251 52.30 30.69 22.98
N LEU A 252 51.91 29.53 22.46
CA LEU A 252 52.69 28.72 21.52
C LEU A 252 51.93 28.58 20.20
N THR A 253 52.50 29.11 19.13
CA THR A 253 51.98 28.90 17.77
C THR A 253 52.44 27.53 17.29
N VAL A 254 51.54 26.55 17.29
CA VAL A 254 51.78 25.22 16.72
C VAL A 254 50.94 25.08 15.45
N THR A 255 51.61 24.90 14.31
CA THR A 255 50.96 24.52 13.06
C THR A 255 50.63 23.02 13.13
N LYS A 256 49.36 22.68 13.35
CA LYS A 256 48.87 21.30 13.31
C LYS A 256 48.17 21.03 11.98
N THR A 257 48.67 20.05 11.24
CA THR A 257 47.98 19.48 10.08
C THR A 257 46.80 18.65 10.58
N GLU A 258 45.58 19.11 10.31
CA GLU A 258 44.36 18.34 10.56
C GLU A 258 44.03 17.47 9.34
N THR A 259 44.13 16.16 9.51
CA THR A 259 43.47 15.22 8.60
C THR A 259 42.05 15.02 9.11
N SER A 260 41.06 15.52 8.36
CA SER A 260 39.66 15.25 8.62
C SER A 260 39.30 13.86 8.09
N THR A 261 38.80 12.99 8.96
CA THR A 261 38.14 11.74 8.55
C THR A 261 36.65 11.91 8.76
N VAL A 262 35.90 11.92 7.66
CA VAL A 262 34.44 12.01 7.68
C VAL A 262 33.88 10.69 8.22
N THR A 263 33.21 10.77 9.37
CA THR A 263 32.37 9.67 9.86
C THR A 263 31.07 9.69 9.08
N LYS A 264 30.85 8.70 8.22
CA LYS A 264 29.50 8.38 7.76
C LYS A 264 28.91 7.37 8.72
N THR A 265 27.86 7.78 9.43
CA THR A 265 26.99 6.86 10.16
C THR A 265 26.25 6.00 9.13
N ALA A 266 26.67 4.75 8.96
CA ALA A 266 25.85 3.75 8.31
C ALA A 266 25.03 3.06 9.40
N THR A 267 23.76 3.46 9.53
CA THR A 267 22.79 2.72 10.32
C THR A 267 22.48 1.43 9.56
N GLN A 268 23.06 0.30 9.98
CA GLN A 268 22.55 -0.99 9.56
C GLN A 268 21.49 -1.45 10.55
N TYR A 269 20.28 -1.62 10.05
CA TYR A 269 19.20 -2.28 10.76
C TYR A 269 19.42 -3.79 10.64
N VAL A 270 19.71 -4.47 11.75
CA VAL A 270 19.67 -5.93 11.82
C VAL A 270 18.26 -6.33 12.19
N THR A 271 17.44 -6.66 11.19
CA THR A 271 16.11 -7.20 11.38
C THR A 271 16.23 -8.64 11.86
N THR A 272 15.93 -8.88 13.14
CA THR A 272 15.84 -10.24 13.67
C THR A 272 14.38 -10.68 13.59
N THR A 273 14.03 -11.46 12.58
CA THR A 273 12.69 -12.03 12.43
C THR A 273 12.56 -13.28 13.30
N ALA A 274 11.80 -13.19 14.40
CA ALA A 274 11.38 -14.36 15.16
C ALA A 274 10.06 -14.90 14.58
N THR A 275 10.11 -16.05 13.93
CA THR A 275 8.91 -16.73 13.42
C THR A 275 8.34 -17.63 14.50
N VAL A 276 7.18 -17.25 15.06
CA VAL A 276 6.38 -18.12 15.93
C VAL A 276 5.38 -18.88 15.05
N THR A 277 5.52 -20.20 14.98
CA THR A 277 4.61 -21.05 14.20
C THR A 277 3.50 -21.59 15.11
N GLN A 278 2.25 -21.23 14.83
CA GLN A 278 1.07 -21.82 15.45
C GLN A 278 0.38 -22.73 14.43
N THR A 279 0.31 -24.03 14.69
CA THR A 279 -0.40 -25.00 13.84
C THR A 279 -1.89 -24.98 14.14
N VAL A 280 -2.70 -24.49 13.20
CA VAL A 280 -4.15 -24.65 13.17
C VAL A 280 -4.50 -25.71 12.14
N TYR A 281 -5.16 -26.79 12.57
CA TYR A 281 -5.59 -27.88 11.69
C TYR A 281 -6.91 -27.51 11.00
N VAL A 282 -6.91 -27.42 9.67
CA VAL A 282 -8.12 -27.28 8.85
C VAL A 282 -8.29 -28.55 8.02
N PRO A 283 -9.46 -29.21 8.01
CA PRO A 283 -9.66 -30.43 7.24
C PRO A 283 -9.60 -30.13 5.74
N TYR A 284 -8.64 -30.77 5.06
CA TYR A 284 -8.44 -30.70 3.62
C TYR A 284 -9.43 -31.64 2.91
N VAL A 285 -10.13 -31.13 1.90
CA VAL A 285 -10.96 -31.93 1.00
C VAL A 285 -10.27 -31.95 -0.36
N ASP A 286 -9.89 -33.14 -0.83
CA ASP A 286 -9.11 -33.35 -2.05
C ASP A 286 -9.84 -32.78 -3.30
N PRO A 287 -9.18 -31.98 -4.14
CA PRO A 287 -9.69 -31.48 -5.42
C PRO A 287 -10.30 -32.56 -6.34
N ILE A 288 -9.82 -33.81 -6.27
CA ILE A 288 -10.36 -34.95 -7.02
C ILE A 288 -11.83 -35.20 -6.63
N SER A 289 -12.21 -34.90 -5.39
CA SER A 289 -13.60 -35.04 -4.90
C SER A 289 -14.59 -34.18 -5.69
N TYR A 290 -14.17 -32.98 -6.13
CA TYR A 290 -15.01 -32.09 -6.94
C TYR A 290 -15.19 -32.61 -8.37
N VAL A 291 -14.17 -33.25 -8.94
CA VAL A 291 -14.25 -33.86 -10.28
C VAL A 291 -15.15 -35.09 -10.25
N VAL A 292 -15.07 -35.92 -9.21
CA VAL A 292 -15.93 -37.10 -9.04
C VAL A 292 -17.40 -36.70 -8.85
N LEU A 293 -17.68 -35.66 -8.06
CA LEU A 293 -19.03 -35.12 -7.90
C LEU A 293 -19.57 -34.51 -9.19
N GLY A 294 -18.75 -33.77 -9.94
CA GLY A 294 -19.13 -33.19 -11.22
C GLY A 294 -19.49 -34.24 -12.27
N VAL A 295 -18.66 -35.28 -12.42
CA VAL A 295 -18.91 -36.37 -13.38
C VAL A 295 -20.16 -37.19 -13.02
N GLY A 296 -20.40 -37.43 -11.73
CA GLY A 296 -21.59 -38.13 -11.25
C GLY A 296 -22.90 -37.41 -11.59
N VAL A 297 -22.93 -36.08 -11.46
CA VAL A 297 -24.10 -35.26 -11.81
C VAL A 297 -24.36 -35.28 -13.32
N VAL A 298 -23.33 -35.17 -14.14
CA VAL A 298 -23.48 -35.22 -15.61
C VAL A 298 -24.00 -36.59 -16.07
N LEU A 299 -23.46 -37.69 -15.53
CA LEU A 299 -23.92 -39.04 -15.86
C LEU A 299 -25.35 -39.31 -15.39
N GLY A 300 -25.74 -38.79 -14.22
CA GLY A 300 -27.12 -38.86 -13.71
C GLY A 300 -28.13 -38.16 -14.62
N ILE A 301 -27.79 -36.97 -15.12
CA ILE A 301 -28.64 -36.20 -16.05
C ILE A 301 -28.77 -36.95 -17.39
N VAL A 302 -27.66 -37.47 -17.94
CA VAL A 302 -27.68 -38.24 -19.20
C VAL A 302 -28.52 -39.52 -19.06
N GLY A 303 -28.40 -40.23 -17.93
CA GLY A 303 -29.21 -41.41 -17.64
C GLY A 303 -30.71 -41.11 -17.53
N ALA A 304 -31.09 -40.03 -16.87
CA ALA A 304 -32.48 -39.60 -16.74
C ALA A 304 -33.11 -39.22 -18.10
N VAL A 305 -32.34 -38.52 -18.95
CA VAL A 305 -32.79 -38.14 -20.32
C VAL A 305 -32.92 -39.38 -21.22
N ALA A 306 -32.03 -40.36 -21.10
CA ALA A 306 -32.13 -41.61 -21.86
C ALA A 306 -33.35 -42.45 -21.43
N LEU A 307 -33.70 -42.45 -20.14
CA LEU A 307 -34.89 -43.15 -19.62
C LEU A 307 -36.20 -42.47 -20.06
N ALA A 308 -36.23 -41.14 -20.10
CA ALA A 308 -37.39 -40.36 -20.53
C ALA A 308 -37.71 -40.54 -22.03
N LYS A 309 -36.72 -40.88 -22.86
CA LYS A 309 -36.90 -41.15 -24.31
C LYS A 309 -37.37 -42.57 -24.65
N ARG A 310 -37.44 -43.48 -23.66
CA ARG A 310 -37.86 -44.89 -23.84
C ARG A 310 -39.33 -45.14 -23.44
N ARG A 311 -40.11 -44.10 -23.17
CA ARG A 311 -41.56 -44.16 -22.98
C ARG A 311 -42.28 -43.57 -24.18
#